data_AF-A0A518FLU9-F1
#
_entry.id   AF-A0A518FLU9-F1
#
_cell.length_a   1.000
_cell.length_b   1.000
_cell.length_c   1.000
_cell.angle_alpha   90.00
_cell.angle_beta   90.00
_cell.angle_gamma   90.00
#
_symmetry.space_group_name_H-M   'P 1'
#
loop_
_entity.id
_entity.type
_entity.pdbx_description
1 polymer ?
#
loop_
_entity_poly.entity_id
_entity_poly.type
_entity_poly.pdbx_seq_one_letter_code
_entity_poly.pdbx_strand_id
1 'polypeptide(L)'
;MTDYLSSLAIWTGAIIGLLKIVDWLLLDSQKKWITEKFESLWLWLSEQRMGKFTSLVQSRRTQVGFSIFTHVAMITIILSFLARVFLGFNIDASIELGHPRIYSYQVWVDVFALIISMILVSKIIHPRITLWITDTKKISTYYLRSYSAFSTSFVSMILILLIQWPIMYFLFDAPVVGGNEAGVRYVENTFGGQLGVTILHAVTAVISAPVLTEAFMLQTILFLSICWFIIVVFLIVIFRILQFILLRIVENKNGPVLALSGFLVGVGAIAKAIIT
;
A
#
# COMPACT_ATOMS: atom_id res chain seq x y z
N MET A 1 -30.26 21.15 -2.28
CA MET A 1 -29.36 20.50 -3.28
C MET A 1 -29.26 21.33 -4.56
N THR A 2 -30.39 21.83 -5.06
CA THR A 2 -30.49 22.99 -5.97
C THR A 2 -29.68 24.21 -5.49
N ASP A 3 -29.60 24.43 -4.18
CA ASP A 3 -28.80 25.52 -3.59
C ASP A 3 -27.30 25.39 -3.86
N TYR A 4 -26.78 24.16 -3.97
CA TYR A 4 -25.36 23.93 -4.24
C TYR A 4 -25.00 24.33 -5.67
N LEU A 5 -25.82 23.94 -6.65
CA LEU A 5 -25.63 24.32 -8.05
C LEU A 5 -25.85 25.83 -8.27
N SER A 6 -26.85 26.42 -7.59
CA SER A 6 -27.09 27.87 -7.61
C SER A 6 -25.91 28.65 -7.03
N SER A 7 -25.40 28.22 -5.87
CA SER A 7 -24.20 28.80 -5.26
C SER A 7 -22.99 28.71 -6.20
N LEU A 8 -22.78 27.56 -6.82
CA LEU A 8 -21.67 27.35 -7.76
C LEU A 8 -21.78 28.27 -8.99
N ALA A 9 -22.98 28.49 -9.52
CA ALA A 9 -23.23 29.43 -10.61
C ALA A 9 -22.96 30.89 -10.21
N ILE A 10 -23.37 31.30 -9.01
CA ILE A 10 -23.13 32.65 -8.48
C ILE A 10 -21.62 32.88 -8.31
N TRP A 11 -20.92 31.93 -7.67
CA TRP A 11 -19.47 32.03 -7.46
C TRP A 11 -18.68 32.05 -8.77
N THR A 12 -19.06 31.22 -9.74
CA THR A 12 -18.42 31.24 -11.07
C THR A 12 -18.67 32.55 -11.81
N GLY A 13 -19.89 33.09 -11.76
CA GLY A 13 -20.20 34.42 -12.32
C GLY A 13 -19.39 35.55 -11.67
N ALA A 14 -19.29 35.54 -10.34
CA ALA A 14 -18.51 36.54 -9.59
C ALA A 14 -17.01 36.46 -9.93
N ILE A 15 -16.45 35.26 -10.02
CA ILE A 15 -15.05 35.04 -10.41
C ILE A 15 -14.81 35.56 -11.84
N ILE A 16 -15.71 35.28 -12.79
CA ILE A 16 -15.60 35.78 -14.17
C ILE A 16 -15.63 37.30 -14.22
N GLY A 17 -16.55 37.93 -13.49
CA GLY A 17 -16.64 39.39 -13.41
C GLY A 17 -15.36 40.02 -12.86
N LEU A 18 -14.82 39.45 -11.77
CA LEU A 18 -13.59 39.93 -11.14
C LEU A 18 -12.38 39.76 -12.06
N LEU A 19 -12.28 38.64 -12.77
CA LEU A 19 -11.25 38.42 -13.78
C LEU A 19 -11.34 39.41 -14.93
N LYS A 20 -12.55 39.82 -15.34
CA LYS A 20 -12.71 40.84 -16.38
C LYS A 20 -12.25 42.22 -15.93
N ILE A 21 -12.49 42.57 -14.67
CA ILE A 21 -11.97 43.79 -14.07
C ILE A 21 -10.43 43.76 -14.03
N VAL A 22 -9.84 42.64 -13.61
CA VAL A 22 -8.38 42.47 -13.59
C VAL A 22 -7.80 42.59 -15.01
N ASP A 23 -8.45 41.99 -16.02
CA ASP A 23 -8.04 42.11 -17.42
C ASP A 23 -8.10 43.55 -17.95
N TRP A 24 -9.04 44.37 -17.47
CA TRP A 24 -9.08 45.80 -17.79
C TRP A 24 -8.02 46.62 -17.06
N LEU A 25 -7.65 46.24 -15.84
CA LEU A 25 -6.64 46.93 -15.05
C LEU A 25 -5.20 46.61 -15.47
N LEU A 26 -4.98 45.45 -16.12
CA LEU A 26 -3.66 45.03 -16.57
C LEU A 26 -3.17 45.82 -17.80
N LEU A 27 -1.93 46.30 -17.73
CA LEU A 27 -1.23 46.93 -18.85
C LEU A 27 -0.86 45.90 -19.93
N ASP A 28 -0.70 46.34 -21.18
CA ASP A 28 -0.34 45.45 -22.30
C ASP A 28 0.99 44.71 -22.10
N SER A 29 1.97 45.35 -21.45
CA SER A 29 3.25 44.73 -21.08
C SER A 29 3.06 43.59 -20.07
N GLN A 30 2.15 43.75 -19.10
CA GLN A 30 1.83 42.72 -18.12
C GLN A 30 1.07 41.57 -18.77
N LYS A 31 0.12 41.88 -19.67
CA LYS A 31 -0.61 40.86 -20.45
C LYS A 31 0.35 40.01 -21.28
N LYS A 32 1.31 40.65 -21.97
CA LYS A 32 2.35 39.95 -22.74
C LYS A 32 3.20 39.04 -21.84
N TRP A 33 3.68 39.55 -20.70
CA TRP A 33 4.45 38.75 -19.75
C TRP A 33 3.66 37.55 -19.22
N ILE A 34 2.37 37.73 -18.89
CA ILE A 34 1.48 36.66 -18.45
C ILE A 34 1.33 35.60 -19.54
N THR A 35 1.13 35.99 -20.80
CA THR A 35 1.02 35.07 -21.93
C THR A 35 2.30 34.25 -22.13
N GLU A 36 3.47 34.88 -22.10
CA GLU A 36 4.77 34.18 -22.20
C GLU A 36 4.96 33.15 -21.07
N LYS A 37 4.54 33.49 -19.85
CA LYS A 37 4.58 32.55 -18.72
C LYS A 37 3.60 31.39 -18.90
N PHE A 38 2.40 31.63 -19.41
CA PHE A 38 1.44 30.57 -19.69
C PHE A 38 1.87 29.66 -20.83
N GLU A 39 2.51 30.20 -21.87
CA GLU A 39 3.10 29.41 -22.95
C GLU A 39 4.23 28.49 -22.45
N SER A 40 5.14 29.03 -21.63
CA SER A 40 6.20 28.23 -20.98
C SER A 40 5.63 27.13 -20.09
N LEU A 41 4.58 27.44 -19.30
CA LEU A 41 3.90 26.46 -18.47
C LEU A 41 3.18 25.39 -19.30
N TRP A 42 2.54 25.80 -20.41
CA TRP A 42 1.87 24.88 -21.34
C TRP A 42 2.87 23.90 -21.97
N LEU A 43 4.02 24.38 -22.43
CA LEU A 43 5.11 23.55 -22.94
C LEU A 43 5.57 22.56 -21.86
N TRP A 44 5.83 23.04 -20.64
CA TRP A 44 6.23 22.18 -19.53
C TRP A 44 5.19 21.11 -19.19
N LEU A 45 3.88 21.45 -19.18
CA LEU A 45 2.81 20.49 -18.97
C LEU A 45 2.71 19.46 -20.10
N SER A 46 2.95 19.87 -21.34
CA SER A 46 2.92 18.98 -22.51
C SER A 46 4.00 17.89 -22.44
N GLU A 47 5.12 18.18 -21.79
CA GLU A 47 6.22 17.26 -21.55
C GLU A 47 5.96 16.27 -20.41
N GLN A 48 4.97 16.54 -19.54
CA GLN A 48 4.62 15.64 -18.44
C GLN A 48 3.87 14.41 -18.97
N ARG A 49 4.64 13.43 -19.45
CA ARG A 49 4.13 12.13 -19.91
C ARG A 49 4.02 11.14 -18.75
N MET A 50 2.99 10.30 -18.80
CA MET A 50 2.73 9.26 -17.80
C MET A 50 3.96 8.38 -17.51
N GLY A 51 4.72 8.01 -18.54
CA GLY A 51 5.93 7.18 -18.42
C GLY A 51 7.03 7.78 -17.52
N LYS A 52 7.11 9.12 -17.42
CA LYS A 52 8.09 9.81 -16.57
C LYS A 52 7.81 9.56 -15.08
N PHE A 53 6.53 9.50 -14.70
CA PHE A 53 6.13 9.31 -13.30
C PHE A 53 5.98 7.84 -12.93
N THR A 54 5.56 6.99 -13.86
CA THR A 54 5.41 5.55 -13.57
C THR A 54 6.73 4.81 -13.51
N SER A 55 7.78 5.30 -14.19
CA SER A 55 9.14 4.73 -14.08
C SER A 55 9.76 4.91 -12.69
N LEU A 56 9.29 5.90 -11.91
CA LEU A 56 9.76 6.09 -10.53
C LEU A 56 9.44 4.91 -9.62
N VAL A 57 8.29 4.25 -9.81
CA VAL A 57 7.91 3.04 -9.06
C VAL A 57 8.78 1.85 -9.45
N GLN A 58 9.20 1.76 -10.71
CA GLN A 58 10.09 0.71 -11.17
C GLN A 58 11.52 0.86 -10.64
N SER A 59 11.87 2.03 -10.09
CA SER A 59 13.21 2.25 -9.57
C SER A 59 13.48 1.33 -8.38
N ARG A 60 14.66 0.69 -8.39
CA ARG A 60 15.12 -0.16 -7.29
C ARG A 60 15.09 0.59 -5.95
N ARG A 61 15.40 1.89 -5.94
CA ARG A 61 15.39 2.72 -4.74
C ARG A 61 13.99 2.83 -4.13
N THR A 62 12.97 3.03 -4.96
CA THR A 62 11.57 3.11 -4.52
C THR A 62 11.10 1.76 -3.96
N GLN A 63 11.43 0.66 -4.64
CA GLN A 63 11.11 -0.69 -4.17
C GLN A 63 11.76 -1.01 -2.81
N VAL A 64 13.02 -0.63 -2.63
CA VAL A 64 13.71 -0.74 -1.33
C VAL A 64 13.04 0.15 -0.28
N GLY A 65 12.62 1.36 -0.62
CA GLY A 65 11.87 2.24 0.29
C GLY A 65 10.56 1.61 0.76
N PHE A 66 9.77 1.04 -0.16
CA PHE A 66 8.53 0.32 0.16
C PHE A 66 8.79 -0.93 1.01
N SER A 67 9.86 -1.65 0.70
CA SER A 67 10.33 -2.81 1.46
C SER A 67 10.65 -2.45 2.92
N ILE A 68 11.42 -1.37 3.15
CA ILE A 68 11.75 -0.87 4.50
C ILE A 68 10.48 -0.43 5.23
N PHE A 69 9.62 0.34 4.57
CA PHE A 69 8.35 0.79 5.16
C PHE A 69 7.50 -0.39 5.62
N THR A 70 7.41 -1.44 4.81
CA THR A 70 6.64 -2.65 5.15
C THR A 70 7.23 -3.38 6.35
N HIS A 71 8.55 -3.52 6.42
CA HIS A 71 9.22 -4.13 7.57
C HIS A 71 8.96 -3.36 8.85
N VAL A 72 9.10 -2.03 8.82
CA VAL A 72 8.85 -1.18 10.00
C VAL A 72 7.39 -1.30 10.45
N ALA A 73 6.44 -1.28 9.52
CA ALA A 73 5.03 -1.47 9.82
C ALA A 73 4.76 -2.84 10.45
N MET A 74 5.32 -3.92 9.88
CA MET A 74 5.17 -5.28 10.39
C MET A 74 5.77 -5.45 11.79
N ILE A 75 6.99 -4.95 12.02
CA ILE A 75 7.64 -4.93 13.34
C ILE A 75 6.76 -4.19 14.34
N THR A 76 6.24 -3.02 13.96
CA THR A 76 5.38 -2.21 14.84
C THR A 76 4.09 -2.95 15.21
N ILE A 77 3.46 -3.64 14.26
CA ILE A 77 2.26 -4.45 14.50
C ILE A 77 2.58 -5.62 15.45
N ILE A 78 3.67 -6.35 15.20
CA ILE A 78 4.11 -7.47 16.05
C ILE A 78 4.42 -6.98 17.46
N LEU A 79 5.18 -5.90 17.61
CA LEU A 79 5.50 -5.30 18.91
C LEU A 79 4.25 -4.80 19.63
N SER A 80 3.28 -4.23 18.90
CA SER A 80 2.00 -3.80 19.47
C SER A 80 1.18 -4.99 19.99
N PHE A 81 1.19 -6.11 19.27
CA PHE A 81 0.56 -7.35 19.71
C PHE A 81 1.25 -7.92 20.96
N LEU A 82 2.59 -8.03 20.93
CA LEU A 82 3.38 -8.50 22.08
C LEU A 82 3.18 -7.59 23.30
N ALA A 83 3.19 -6.27 23.12
CA ALA A 83 2.94 -5.31 24.20
C ALA A 83 1.56 -5.51 24.83
N ARG A 84 0.51 -5.80 24.04
CA ARG A 84 -0.82 -6.12 24.57
C ARG A 84 -0.82 -7.41 25.39
N VAL A 85 -0.10 -8.44 24.93
CA VAL A 85 0.00 -9.73 25.62
C VAL A 85 0.79 -9.61 26.93
N PHE A 86 1.92 -8.90 26.95
CA PHE A 86 2.84 -8.85 28.10
C PHE A 86 2.59 -7.70 29.09
N LEU A 87 2.09 -6.55 28.64
CA LEU A 87 1.81 -5.40 29.53
C LEU A 87 0.45 -5.50 30.22
N GLY A 88 -0.27 -6.61 30.06
CA GLY A 88 -1.48 -6.89 30.84
C GLY A 88 -2.68 -6.01 30.51
N PHE A 89 -2.73 -5.37 29.33
CA PHE A 89 -3.91 -4.59 28.91
C PHE A 89 -5.17 -5.45 28.71
N ASN A 90 -5.03 -6.78 28.70
CA ASN A 90 -6.11 -7.76 28.85
C ASN A 90 -5.56 -9.00 29.56
N ILE A 91 -5.40 -8.94 30.88
CA ILE A 91 -5.05 -10.11 31.70
C ILE A 91 -6.12 -11.20 31.52
N ASP A 92 -7.38 -10.80 31.34
CA ASP A 92 -8.50 -11.71 31.08
C ASP A 92 -8.35 -12.49 29.77
N ALA A 93 -7.72 -11.98 28.71
CA ALA A 93 -7.54 -12.76 27.47
C ALA A 93 -6.55 -13.92 27.63
N SER A 94 -5.54 -13.78 28.50
CA SER A 94 -4.60 -14.86 28.81
C SER A 94 -5.20 -15.93 29.72
N ILE A 95 -6.23 -15.56 30.49
CA ILE A 95 -6.94 -16.43 31.45
C ILE A 95 -8.19 -17.07 30.80
N GLU A 96 -8.95 -16.34 29.99
CA GLU A 96 -10.14 -16.79 29.24
C GLU A 96 -9.80 -17.66 28.03
N LEU A 97 -8.59 -17.55 27.47
CA LEU A 97 -8.15 -18.50 26.44
C LEU A 97 -8.06 -19.93 26.99
N GLY A 98 -8.14 -20.16 28.31
CA GLY A 98 -8.41 -21.46 28.94
C GLY A 98 -7.43 -22.58 28.56
N HIS A 99 -6.36 -22.26 27.83
CA HIS A 99 -5.43 -23.20 27.24
C HIS A 99 -4.10 -23.05 27.97
N PRO A 100 -3.81 -23.91 28.97
CA PRO A 100 -2.57 -23.88 29.76
C PRO A 100 -1.30 -24.26 28.96
N ARG A 101 -1.28 -24.10 27.63
CA ARG A 101 -0.26 -24.67 26.75
C ARG A 101 0.43 -23.70 25.80
N ILE A 102 0.05 -22.42 25.72
CA ILE A 102 0.93 -21.43 25.06
C ILE A 102 2.02 -21.11 26.05
N TYR A 103 3.06 -21.93 26.04
CA TYR A 103 4.19 -21.72 26.91
C TYR A 103 4.88 -20.42 26.51
N SER A 104 5.27 -19.61 27.49
CA SER A 104 6.01 -18.36 27.28
C SER A 104 7.25 -18.54 26.38
N TYR A 105 7.87 -19.73 26.35
CA TYR A 105 8.97 -20.05 25.45
C TYR A 105 8.58 -20.14 23.96
N GLN A 106 7.35 -20.54 23.61
CA GLN A 106 6.89 -20.64 22.22
C GLN A 106 6.82 -19.26 21.55
N VAL A 107 6.35 -18.26 22.30
CA VAL A 107 6.34 -16.85 21.86
C VAL A 107 7.75 -16.39 21.47
N TRP A 108 8.77 -16.77 22.25
CA TRP A 108 10.15 -16.44 21.92
C TRP A 108 10.65 -17.17 20.68
N VAL A 109 10.30 -18.45 20.49
CA VAL A 109 10.62 -19.21 19.27
C VAL A 109 10.04 -18.52 18.04
N ASP A 110 8.79 -18.08 18.10
CA ASP A 110 8.13 -17.37 16.99
C ASP A 110 8.80 -16.01 16.72
N VAL A 111 9.15 -15.26 17.77
CA VAL A 111 9.89 -13.99 17.65
C VAL A 111 11.26 -14.21 17.01
N PHE A 112 12.03 -15.22 17.43
CA PHE A 112 13.32 -15.55 16.83
C PHE A 112 13.16 -15.99 15.37
N ALA A 113 12.16 -16.82 15.05
CA ALA A 113 11.87 -17.25 13.69
C ALA A 113 11.53 -16.05 12.79
N LEU A 114 10.76 -15.07 13.30
CA LEU A 114 10.45 -13.83 12.60
C LEU A 114 11.70 -12.96 12.37
N ILE A 115 12.58 -12.82 13.36
CA ILE A 115 13.82 -12.05 13.22
C ILE A 115 14.75 -12.69 12.17
N ILE A 116 14.98 -14.01 12.27
CA ILE A 116 15.79 -14.76 11.30
C ILE A 116 15.19 -14.64 9.91
N SER A 117 13.87 -14.77 9.81
CA SER A 117 13.13 -14.59 8.57
C SER A 117 13.34 -13.22 7.96
N MET A 118 13.19 -12.13 8.74
CA MET A 118 13.41 -10.77 8.25
C MET A 118 14.82 -10.59 7.69
N ILE A 119 15.85 -11.15 8.36
CA ILE A 119 17.23 -11.09 7.87
C ILE A 119 17.37 -11.86 6.55
N LEU A 120 16.85 -13.08 6.50
CA LEU A 120 16.96 -13.94 5.32
C LEU A 120 16.21 -13.35 4.12
N VAL A 121 15.00 -12.84 4.35
CA VAL A 121 14.18 -12.20 3.33
C VAL A 121 14.84 -10.93 2.83
N SER A 122 15.23 -10.02 3.73
CA SER A 122 15.83 -8.73 3.36
C SER A 122 17.17 -8.86 2.63
N LYS A 123 17.99 -9.86 2.97
CA LYS A 123 19.33 -10.03 2.39
C LYS A 123 19.39 -10.94 1.18
N ILE A 124 18.53 -11.96 1.10
CA ILE A 124 18.68 -13.05 0.13
C ILE A 124 17.47 -13.13 -0.81
N ILE A 125 16.27 -13.32 -0.27
CA ILE A 125 15.08 -13.61 -1.09
C ILE A 125 14.60 -12.34 -1.80
N HIS A 126 14.28 -11.30 -1.04
CA HIS A 126 13.63 -10.10 -1.54
C HIS A 126 14.45 -9.35 -2.60
N PRO A 127 15.79 -9.19 -2.47
CA PRO A 127 16.58 -8.52 -3.50
C PRO A 127 16.54 -9.24 -4.85
N ARG A 128 16.49 -10.58 -4.85
CA ARG A 128 16.43 -11.39 -6.08
C ARG A 128 15.07 -11.25 -6.76
N ILE A 129 13.99 -11.33 -5.98
CA ILE A 129 12.63 -11.15 -6.48
C ILE A 129 12.45 -9.72 -7.01
N THR A 130 12.89 -8.71 -6.27
CA THR A 130 12.82 -7.31 -6.70
C THR A 130 13.61 -7.07 -7.98
N LEU A 131 14.80 -7.64 -8.11
CA LEU A 131 15.59 -7.54 -9.34
C LEU A 131 14.84 -8.16 -10.52
N TRP A 132 14.27 -9.36 -10.35
CA TRP A 132 13.47 -10.01 -11.39
C TRP A 132 12.22 -9.19 -11.78
N ILE A 133 11.53 -8.59 -10.80
CA ILE A 133 10.37 -7.72 -11.05
C ILE A 133 10.78 -6.45 -11.80
N THR A 134 11.88 -5.82 -11.41
CA THR A 134 12.31 -4.51 -11.94
C THR A 134 13.13 -4.59 -13.22
N ASP A 135 13.62 -5.77 -13.60
CA ASP A 135 14.34 -6.01 -14.86
C ASP A 135 13.39 -6.04 -16.08
N THR A 136 12.65 -4.95 -16.29
CA THR A 136 11.78 -4.74 -17.44
C THR A 136 11.55 -3.26 -17.71
N LYS A 137 11.51 -2.90 -18.99
CA LYS A 137 11.15 -1.54 -19.43
C LYS A 137 9.64 -1.32 -19.52
N LYS A 138 8.85 -2.39 -19.61
CA LYS A 138 7.39 -2.31 -19.82
C LYS A 138 6.65 -2.41 -18.50
N ILE A 139 5.76 -1.45 -18.24
CA ILE A 139 4.98 -1.40 -17.00
C ILE A 139 4.00 -2.56 -16.84
N SER A 140 3.41 -3.05 -17.94
CA SER A 140 2.53 -4.22 -17.91
C SER A 140 3.29 -5.47 -17.44
N THR A 141 4.51 -5.67 -17.92
CA THR A 141 5.37 -6.77 -17.49
C THR A 141 5.78 -6.62 -16.02
N TYR A 142 6.04 -5.40 -15.55
CA TYR A 142 6.32 -5.14 -14.12
C TYR A 142 5.15 -5.60 -13.24
N TYR A 143 3.91 -5.22 -13.57
CA TYR A 143 2.73 -5.64 -12.82
C TYR A 143 2.47 -7.14 -12.91
N LEU A 144 2.64 -7.74 -14.09
CA LEU A 144 2.49 -9.18 -14.28
C LEU A 144 3.48 -9.97 -13.42
N ARG A 145 4.76 -9.57 -13.41
CA ARG A 145 5.80 -10.19 -12.58
C ARG A 145 5.52 -10.00 -11.10
N SER A 146 5.14 -8.79 -10.68
CA SER A 146 4.78 -8.50 -9.29
C SER A 146 3.60 -9.35 -8.81
N TYR A 147 2.55 -9.45 -9.63
CA TYR A 147 1.37 -10.26 -9.34
C TYR A 147 1.69 -11.76 -9.32
N SER A 148 2.55 -12.22 -10.24
CA SER A 148 3.01 -13.61 -10.26
C SER A 148 3.80 -13.95 -9.00
N ALA A 149 4.77 -13.11 -8.60
CA ALA A 149 5.53 -13.31 -7.37
C ALA A 149 4.61 -13.34 -6.14
N PHE A 150 3.68 -12.39 -6.04
CA PHE A 150 2.71 -12.34 -4.96
C PHE A 150 1.83 -13.59 -4.92
N SER A 151 1.29 -14.02 -6.07
CA SER A 151 0.43 -15.21 -6.18
C SER A 151 1.19 -16.47 -5.77
N THR A 152 2.45 -16.61 -6.20
CA THR A 152 3.30 -17.73 -5.79
C THR A 152 3.53 -17.72 -4.28
N SER A 153 3.92 -16.59 -3.70
CA SER A 153 4.11 -16.49 -2.24
C SER A 153 2.82 -16.76 -1.46
N PHE A 154 1.67 -16.29 -1.97
CA PHE A 154 0.36 -16.52 -1.35
C PHE A 154 -0.06 -18.00 -1.41
N VAL A 155 0.14 -18.67 -2.55
CA VAL A 155 -0.11 -20.12 -2.67
C VAL A 155 0.83 -20.89 -1.74
N SER A 156 2.11 -20.53 -1.68
CA SER A 156 3.06 -21.14 -0.74
C SER A 156 2.63 -20.95 0.71
N MET A 157 2.11 -19.77 1.07
CA MET A 157 1.56 -19.51 2.41
C MET A 157 0.36 -20.43 2.70
N ILE A 158 -0.58 -20.58 1.78
CA ILE A 158 -1.73 -21.50 1.95
C ILE A 158 -1.25 -22.94 2.14
N LEU A 159 -0.31 -23.41 1.32
CA LEU A 159 0.22 -24.77 1.43
C LEU A 159 0.90 -25.01 2.78
N ILE A 160 1.65 -24.03 3.28
CA ILE A 160 2.28 -24.09 4.59
C ILE A 160 1.23 -24.13 5.71
N LEU A 161 0.17 -23.32 5.62
CA LEU A 161 -0.93 -23.35 6.60
C LEU A 161 -1.65 -24.70 6.60
N LEU A 162 -1.84 -25.32 5.43
CA LEU A 162 -2.42 -26.66 5.31
C LEU A 162 -1.50 -27.73 5.95
N ILE A 163 -0.18 -27.60 5.81
CA ILE A 163 0.79 -28.50 6.47
C ILE A 163 0.81 -28.27 8.00
N GLN A 164 0.63 -27.02 8.44
CA GLN A 164 0.59 -26.66 9.86
C GLN A 164 -0.72 -27.09 10.53
N TRP A 165 -1.82 -27.22 9.80
CA TRP A 165 -3.13 -27.55 10.36
C TRP A 165 -3.13 -28.84 11.21
N PRO A 166 -2.62 -29.99 10.72
CA PRO A 166 -2.53 -31.20 11.55
C PRO A 166 -1.65 -31.02 12.78
N ILE A 167 -0.55 -30.27 12.67
CA ILE A 167 0.38 -30.00 13.77
C ILE A 167 -0.35 -29.23 14.87
N MET A 168 -1.07 -28.18 14.50
CA MET A 168 -1.89 -27.39 15.41
C MET A 168 -2.98 -28.26 16.04
N TYR A 169 -3.66 -29.09 15.26
CA TYR A 169 -4.66 -30.03 15.79
C TYR A 169 -4.08 -30.92 16.91
N PHE A 170 -2.91 -31.54 16.71
CA PHE A 170 -2.26 -32.35 17.75
C PHE A 170 -1.73 -31.54 18.94
N LEU A 171 -1.34 -30.28 18.73
CA LEU A 171 -0.82 -29.39 19.77
C LEU A 171 -1.94 -28.94 20.74
N PHE A 172 -3.14 -28.70 20.20
CA PHE A 172 -4.28 -28.18 20.96
C PHE A 172 -5.28 -29.24 21.43
N ASP A 173 -5.42 -30.39 20.77
CA ASP A 173 -6.50 -31.37 21.05
C ASP A 173 -6.03 -32.66 21.78
N ALA A 174 -4.79 -32.70 22.30
CA ALA A 174 -4.29 -33.91 22.97
C ALA A 174 -5.06 -34.21 24.29
N PRO A 175 -5.69 -35.39 24.42
CA PRO A 175 -6.62 -35.71 25.51
C PRO A 175 -5.94 -35.70 26.88
N VAL A 176 -6.61 -35.06 27.85
CA VAL A 176 -6.24 -35.08 29.26
C VAL A 176 -6.60 -36.46 29.80
N VAL A 177 -5.62 -37.37 29.84
CA VAL A 177 -5.82 -38.70 30.43
C VAL A 177 -5.77 -38.54 31.96
N GLY A 178 -6.94 -38.50 32.60
CA GLY A 178 -7.06 -38.47 34.05
C GLY A 178 -6.71 -39.82 34.68
N GLY A 179 -5.61 -39.89 35.42
CA GLY A 179 -5.26 -41.04 36.25
C GLY A 179 -3.82 -40.99 36.79
N ASN A 180 -3.64 -41.15 38.11
CA ASN A 180 -2.34 -40.98 38.79
C ASN A 180 -1.24 -41.99 38.40
N GLU A 181 -1.58 -43.15 37.83
CA GLU A 181 -0.59 -44.13 37.34
C GLU A 181 -0.17 -43.90 35.89
N ALA A 182 -0.90 -43.04 35.16
CA ALA A 182 -0.46 -42.55 33.86
C ALA A 182 0.69 -41.54 34.01
N GLY A 183 0.89 -40.95 35.18
CA GLY A 183 1.77 -39.79 35.42
C GLY A 183 3.16 -39.87 34.79
N VAL A 184 3.97 -40.90 35.05
CA VAL A 184 5.38 -40.94 34.60
C VAL A 184 5.52 -41.31 33.12
N ARG A 185 4.76 -42.30 32.63
CA ARG A 185 4.77 -42.72 31.22
C ARG A 185 4.03 -41.74 30.31
N TYR A 186 2.99 -41.08 30.83
CA TYR A 186 2.34 -39.93 30.21
C TYR A 186 3.29 -38.75 30.23
N VAL A 187 4.01 -38.44 31.31
CA VAL A 187 5.05 -37.38 31.29
C VAL A 187 6.15 -37.71 30.30
N GLU A 188 6.68 -38.94 30.20
CA GLU A 188 7.68 -39.29 29.18
C GLU A 188 7.14 -39.25 27.73
N ASN A 189 5.96 -39.83 27.47
CA ASN A 189 5.35 -39.79 26.13
C ASN A 189 4.83 -38.38 25.77
N THR A 190 4.43 -37.59 26.77
CA THR A 190 3.99 -36.21 26.61
C THR A 190 5.19 -35.29 26.47
N PHE A 191 6.32 -35.50 27.15
CA PHE A 191 7.56 -34.74 26.93
C PHE A 191 8.21 -35.12 25.60
N GLY A 192 8.28 -36.41 25.24
CA GLY A 192 8.80 -36.84 23.94
C GLY A 192 7.90 -36.40 22.78
N GLY A 193 6.58 -36.54 22.94
CA GLY A 193 5.58 -36.08 21.98
C GLY A 193 5.50 -34.56 21.89
N GLN A 194 5.53 -33.83 23.02
CA GLN A 194 5.52 -32.36 23.04
C GLN A 194 6.84 -31.78 22.55
N LEU A 195 7.99 -32.41 22.84
CA LEU A 195 9.27 -32.00 22.27
C LEU A 195 9.24 -32.18 20.75
N GLY A 196 8.75 -33.33 20.25
CA GLY A 196 8.56 -33.57 18.83
C GLY A 196 7.64 -32.53 18.17
N VAL A 197 6.49 -32.24 18.77
CA VAL A 197 5.54 -31.24 18.29
C VAL A 197 6.12 -29.81 18.38
N THR A 198 6.88 -29.48 19.42
CA THR A 198 7.55 -28.18 19.58
C THR A 198 8.66 -27.99 18.55
N ILE A 199 9.48 -29.02 18.31
CA ILE A 199 10.51 -29.00 17.26
C ILE A 199 9.85 -28.85 15.89
N LEU A 200 8.76 -29.58 15.64
CA LEU A 200 8.02 -29.50 14.39
C LEU A 200 7.38 -28.12 14.19
N HIS A 201 6.84 -27.51 15.26
CA HIS A 201 6.37 -26.13 15.27
C HIS A 201 7.52 -25.15 14.97
N ALA A 202 8.66 -25.26 15.66
CA ALA A 202 9.81 -24.40 15.44
C ALA A 202 10.35 -24.49 14.00
N VAL A 203 10.45 -25.71 13.45
CA VAL A 203 10.86 -25.94 12.06
C VAL A 203 9.86 -25.32 11.09
N THR A 204 8.57 -25.53 11.30
CA THR A 204 7.55 -24.93 10.43
C THR A 204 7.48 -23.41 10.59
N ALA A 205 7.72 -22.85 11.77
CA ALA A 205 7.83 -21.40 12.00
C ALA A 205 9.02 -20.80 11.24
N VAL A 206 10.19 -21.44 11.29
CA VAL A 206 11.39 -21.01 10.55
C VAL A 206 11.19 -21.06 9.03
N ILE A 207 10.44 -22.03 8.52
CA ILE A 207 10.14 -22.15 7.08
C ILE A 207 9.00 -21.21 6.65
N SER A 208 7.96 -21.07 7.47
CA SER A 208 6.77 -20.28 7.16
C SER A 208 7.02 -18.79 7.25
N ALA A 209 7.79 -18.33 8.24
CA ALA A 209 8.03 -16.91 8.46
C ALA A 209 8.63 -16.20 7.24
N PRO A 210 9.65 -16.73 6.52
CA PRO A 210 10.16 -16.12 5.28
C PRO A 210 9.12 -15.99 4.18
N VAL A 211 8.31 -17.03 3.97
CA VAL A 211 7.26 -17.02 2.94
C VAL A 211 6.20 -15.99 3.26
N LEU A 212 5.76 -15.94 4.52
CA LEU A 212 4.77 -14.98 5.00
C LEU A 212 5.29 -13.54 4.89
N THR A 213 6.53 -13.30 5.34
CA THR A 213 7.18 -11.98 5.28
C THR A 213 7.28 -11.50 3.84
N GLU A 214 7.74 -12.34 2.90
CA GLU A 214 7.82 -11.98 1.48
C GLU A 214 6.43 -11.73 0.88
N ALA A 215 5.42 -12.54 1.23
CA ALA A 215 4.05 -12.34 0.74
C ALA A 215 3.50 -10.96 1.16
N PHE A 216 3.67 -10.58 2.42
CA PHE A 216 3.25 -9.26 2.92
C PHE A 216 4.01 -8.11 2.26
N MET A 217 5.31 -8.28 2.04
CA MET A 217 6.12 -7.30 1.33
C MET A 217 5.65 -7.09 -0.10
N LEU A 218 5.43 -8.18 -0.85
CA LEU A 218 4.94 -8.12 -2.22
C LEU A 218 3.53 -7.54 -2.30
N GLN A 219 2.65 -7.88 -1.37
CA GLN A 219 1.32 -7.27 -1.26
C GLN A 219 1.42 -5.76 -1.09
N THR A 220 2.28 -5.29 -0.17
CA THR A 220 2.43 -3.86 0.12
C THR A 220 3.05 -3.13 -1.07
N ILE A 221 4.07 -3.71 -1.70
CA ILE A 221 4.67 -3.16 -2.93
C ILE A 221 3.63 -3.05 -4.05
N LEU A 222 2.84 -4.10 -4.27
CA LEU A 222 1.81 -4.13 -5.31
C LEU A 222 0.74 -3.07 -5.03
N PHE A 223 0.24 -3.01 -3.79
CA PHE A 223 -0.74 -2.03 -3.36
C PHE A 223 -0.25 -0.60 -3.54
N LEU A 224 0.94 -0.26 -3.02
CA LEU A 224 1.53 1.07 -3.15
C LEU A 224 1.80 1.44 -4.62
N SER A 225 2.20 0.47 -5.44
CA SER A 225 2.41 0.67 -6.89
C SER A 225 1.09 0.99 -7.61
N ILE A 226 0.01 0.29 -7.29
CA ILE A 226 -1.33 0.55 -7.83
C ILE A 226 -1.83 1.93 -7.37
N CYS A 227 -1.72 2.25 -6.08
CA CYS A 227 -2.08 3.56 -5.55
C CYS A 227 -1.31 4.69 -6.26
N TRP A 228 0.00 4.51 -6.44
CA TRP A 228 0.83 5.47 -7.18
C TRP A 228 0.35 5.63 -8.63
N PHE A 229 0.05 4.52 -9.32
CA PHE A 229 -0.45 4.57 -10.69
C PHE A 229 -1.76 5.34 -10.79
N ILE A 230 -2.71 5.12 -9.86
CA ILE A 230 -3.97 5.87 -9.79
C ILE A 230 -3.71 7.36 -9.59
N ILE A 231 -2.83 7.71 -8.64
CA ILE A 231 -2.44 9.11 -8.38
C ILE A 231 -1.84 9.76 -9.64
N VAL A 232 -0.94 9.06 -10.33
CA VAL A 232 -0.32 9.55 -11.57
C VAL A 232 -1.37 9.74 -12.67
N VAL A 233 -2.30 8.80 -12.85
CA VAL A 233 -3.39 8.95 -13.84
C VAL A 233 -4.19 10.22 -13.53
N PHE A 234 -4.57 10.41 -12.26
CA PHE A 234 -5.33 11.58 -11.83
C PHE A 234 -4.56 12.89 -12.07
N LEU A 235 -3.27 12.92 -11.72
CA LEU A 235 -2.39 14.07 -11.97
C LEU A 235 -2.26 14.37 -13.46
N ILE A 236 -2.10 13.36 -14.31
CA ILE A 236 -2.03 13.54 -15.77
C ILE A 236 -3.35 14.10 -16.30
N VAL A 237 -4.49 13.63 -15.82
CA VAL A 237 -5.80 14.19 -16.21
C VAL A 237 -5.88 15.67 -15.81
N ILE A 238 -5.48 16.03 -14.59
CA ILE A 238 -5.42 17.43 -14.16
C ILE A 238 -4.50 18.25 -15.07
N PHE A 239 -3.30 17.74 -15.38
CA PHE A 239 -2.37 18.43 -16.27
C PHE A 239 -2.93 18.62 -17.68
N ARG A 240 -3.68 17.64 -18.22
CA ARG A 240 -4.35 17.78 -19.53
C ARG A 240 -5.47 18.81 -19.50
N ILE A 241 -6.24 18.86 -18.42
CA ILE A 241 -7.25 19.89 -18.20
C ILE A 241 -6.58 21.27 -18.15
N LEU A 242 -5.53 21.44 -17.34
CA LEU A 242 -4.77 22.68 -17.26
C LEU A 242 -4.16 23.06 -18.61
N GLN A 243 -3.59 22.11 -19.35
CA GLN A 243 -3.05 22.33 -20.68
C GLN A 243 -4.12 22.84 -21.65
N PHE A 244 -5.32 22.27 -21.61
CA PHE A 244 -6.45 22.73 -22.41
C PHE A 244 -6.85 24.17 -22.05
N ILE A 245 -6.93 24.50 -20.76
CA ILE A 245 -7.23 25.86 -20.30
C ILE A 245 -6.17 26.84 -20.81
N LEU A 246 -4.90 26.51 -20.62
CA LEU A 246 -3.77 27.35 -21.01
C LEU A 246 -3.72 27.59 -22.51
N LEU A 247 -3.98 26.55 -23.32
CA LEU A 247 -4.06 26.68 -24.77
C LEU A 247 -5.14 27.71 -25.15
N ARG A 248 -6.31 27.67 -24.49
CA ARG A 248 -7.38 28.65 -24.73
C ARG A 248 -7.02 30.07 -24.29
N ILE A 249 -6.18 30.23 -23.25
CA ILE A 249 -5.67 31.55 -22.82
C ILE A 249 -4.71 32.10 -23.88
N VAL A 250 -3.82 31.26 -24.40
CA VAL A 250 -2.78 31.66 -25.36
C VAL A 250 -3.34 31.93 -26.75
N GLU A 251 -4.30 31.13 -27.24
CA GLU A 251 -4.87 31.25 -28.58
C GLU A 251 -5.86 32.43 -28.75
N ASN A 252 -6.55 32.85 -27.68
CA ASN A 252 -7.56 33.90 -27.77
C ASN A 252 -7.01 35.29 -27.39
N LYS A 253 -7.02 36.22 -28.36
CA LYS A 253 -6.73 37.64 -28.12
C LYS A 253 -7.63 38.30 -27.08
N ASN A 254 -8.82 37.77 -26.83
CA ASN A 254 -9.74 38.26 -25.78
C ASN A 254 -9.36 37.80 -24.36
N GLY A 255 -8.20 37.16 -24.20
CA GLY A 255 -7.46 37.08 -22.95
C GLY A 255 -7.82 35.91 -22.02
N PRO A 256 -7.21 35.91 -20.82
CA PRO A 256 -7.33 34.84 -19.82
C PRO A 256 -8.77 34.57 -19.35
N VAL A 257 -9.63 35.60 -19.43
CA VAL A 257 -10.99 35.61 -18.90
C VAL A 257 -11.91 34.65 -19.65
N LEU A 258 -11.82 34.60 -20.98
CA LEU A 258 -12.67 33.74 -21.80
C LEU A 258 -12.33 32.25 -21.60
N ALA A 259 -11.04 31.94 -21.48
CA ALA A 259 -10.59 30.58 -21.19
C ALA A 259 -10.96 30.11 -19.77
N LEU A 260 -10.82 30.96 -18.75
CA LEU A 260 -11.27 30.64 -17.40
C LEU A 260 -12.80 30.50 -17.32
N SER A 261 -13.53 31.34 -18.05
CA SER A 261 -15.00 31.23 -18.13
C SER A 261 -15.45 29.92 -18.78
N GLY A 262 -14.82 29.50 -19.87
CA GLY A 262 -15.09 28.22 -20.52
C GLY A 262 -14.73 27.02 -19.62
N PHE A 263 -13.67 27.13 -18.83
CA PHE A 263 -13.31 26.12 -17.84
C PHE A 263 -14.34 26.00 -16.71
N LEU A 264 -14.73 27.13 -16.11
CA LEU A 264 -15.72 27.14 -15.03
C LEU A 264 -17.07 26.61 -15.49
N VAL A 265 -17.47 26.93 -16.73
CA VAL A 265 -18.66 26.35 -17.37
C VAL A 265 -18.49 24.83 -17.59
N GLY A 266 -17.31 24.38 -18.03
CA GLY A 266 -17.00 22.96 -18.20
C GLY A 266 -17.02 22.18 -16.88
N VAL A 267 -16.44 22.73 -15.81
CA VAL A 267 -16.50 22.15 -14.46
C VAL A 267 -17.94 22.10 -13.95
N GLY A 268 -18.73 23.15 -14.18
CA GLY A 268 -20.15 23.16 -13.86
C GLY A 268 -20.94 22.09 -14.62
N ALA A 269 -20.62 21.86 -15.90
CA ALA A 269 -21.24 20.82 -16.72
C ALA A 269 -20.86 19.40 -16.25
N ILE A 270 -19.60 19.15 -15.93
CA ILE A 270 -19.13 17.86 -15.38
C ILE A 270 -19.76 17.59 -14.01
N ALA A 271 -19.76 18.59 -13.12
CA ALA A 271 -20.42 18.48 -11.82
C ALA A 271 -21.91 18.16 -11.97
N LYS A 272 -22.61 18.80 -12.92
CA LYS A 272 -24.01 18.49 -13.23
C LYS A 272 -24.17 17.06 -13.75
N ALA A 273 -23.31 16.60 -14.65
CA ALA A 273 -23.39 15.27 -15.26
C ALA A 273 -23.09 14.11 -14.28
N ILE A 274 -22.29 14.34 -13.24
CA ILE A 274 -22.03 13.33 -12.18
C ILE A 274 -23.21 13.24 -11.20
N ILE A 275 -23.99 14.30 -11.06
CA ILE A 275 -25.08 14.43 -10.09
C ILE A 275 -26.43 13.93 -10.67
N THR A 276 -26.59 13.93 -12.00
CA THR A 276 -27.73 13.31 -12.71
C THR A 276 -27.47 11.85 -13.02
#